data_AF-A0A376TXP2-F1
#
_entry.id   AF-A0A376TXP2-F1
#
_cell.length_a   1.000
_cell.length_b   1.000
_cell.length_c   1.000
_cell.angle_alpha   90.00
_cell.angle_beta   90.00
_cell.angle_gamma   90.00
#
_symmetry.space_group_name_H-M   'P 1'
#
loop_
_entity.id
_entity.type
_entity.pdbx_description
1 polymer ?
#
loop_
_entity_poly.entity_id
_entity_poly.type
_entity_poly.pdbx_seq_one_letter_code
_entity_poly.pdbx_strand_id
1 'polypeptide(L)'
;MKNGLGVTVPGTGMVGLPIAAALGALGGNANAGLEVLKDATAQAIADAKALLAAGKVSVKIQEPCNEILFSRAKVWNGEKWACVTIVGGHTNIVHIETHNGVVFTQQACVAEGEQESPLTVLSRTTLAEILKFVNEVPFAAIRFILDSAKLNCALSQEG
;
A
#
# COMPACT_ATOMS: atom_id res chain seq x y z
N MET A 1 -10.62 3.08 6.41
CA MET A 1 -9.68 2.50 7.40
C MET A 1 -9.95 1.04 7.80
N LYS A 2 -11.09 0.41 7.43
CA LYS A 2 -11.39 -0.96 7.90
C LYS A 2 -10.37 -2.04 7.49
N ASN A 3 -9.80 -1.92 6.29
CA ASN A 3 -8.93 -2.97 5.73
C ASN A 3 -7.48 -2.93 6.27
N GLY A 4 -6.95 -1.76 6.62
CA GLY A 4 -5.54 -1.62 7.04
C GLY A 4 -5.29 -1.98 8.51
N LEU A 5 -6.32 -1.95 9.35
CA LEU A 5 -6.19 -2.24 10.78
C LEU A 5 -6.25 -3.73 11.11
N GLY A 6 -6.90 -4.55 10.28
CA GLY A 6 -7.16 -5.97 10.54
C GLY A 6 -6.38 -6.92 9.63
N VAL A 7 -5.42 -6.44 8.85
CA VAL A 7 -4.64 -7.28 7.93
C VAL A 7 -3.36 -7.76 8.59
N THR A 8 -3.10 -9.07 8.47
CA THR A 8 -1.84 -9.69 8.86
C THR A 8 -0.71 -9.18 7.98
N VAL A 9 0.41 -8.80 8.59
CA VAL A 9 1.61 -8.39 7.85
C VAL A 9 2.48 -9.63 7.64
N PRO A 10 2.73 -10.05 6.38
CA PRO A 10 3.43 -11.30 6.07
C PRO A 10 4.76 -11.45 6.81
N GLY A 11 5.05 -12.66 7.31
CA GLY A 11 6.29 -12.97 8.02
C GLY A 11 6.43 -12.37 9.43
N THR A 12 5.53 -11.47 9.85
CA THR A 12 5.59 -10.84 11.18
C THR A 12 4.78 -11.59 12.24
N GLY A 13 3.72 -12.30 11.84
CA GLY A 13 2.75 -12.89 12.77
C GLY A 13 1.95 -11.84 13.56
N MET A 14 1.94 -10.58 13.10
CA MET A 14 1.27 -9.45 13.72
C MET A 14 0.30 -8.81 12.74
N VAL A 15 -0.70 -8.10 13.28
CA VAL A 15 -1.77 -7.46 12.52
C VAL A 15 -1.67 -5.94 12.64
N GLY A 16 -1.90 -5.23 11.53
CA GLY A 16 -2.21 -3.80 11.54
C GLY A 16 -1.09 -2.85 11.11
N LEU A 17 -1.48 -1.59 10.95
CA LEU A 17 -0.64 -0.51 10.41
C LEU A 17 0.66 -0.22 11.18
N PRO A 18 0.73 -0.30 12.53
CA PRO A 18 1.98 0.01 13.24
C PRO A 18 3.13 -0.91 12.86
N ILE A 19 2.90 -2.23 12.79
CA ILE A 19 3.95 -3.17 12.41
C ILE A 19 4.29 -3.06 10.92
N ALA A 20 3.32 -2.81 10.04
CA ALA A 20 3.57 -2.54 8.63
C ALA A 20 4.45 -1.29 8.42
N ALA A 21 4.19 -0.20 9.17
CA ALA A 21 4.98 1.02 9.11
C ALA A 21 6.41 0.81 9.61
N ALA A 22 6.59 0.06 10.70
CA ALA A 22 7.90 -0.28 11.24
C ALA A 22 8.72 -1.12 10.24
N LEU A 23 8.10 -2.16 9.67
CA LEU A 23 8.76 -3.05 8.72
C LEU A 23 9.07 -2.34 7.40
N GLY A 24 8.15 -1.51 6.90
CA GLY A 24 8.38 -0.72 5.70
C GLY A 24 9.56 0.24 5.85
N ALA A 25 9.77 0.82 7.04
CA ALA A 25 10.88 1.71 7.31
C ALA A 25 12.25 1.00 7.40
N LEU A 26 12.28 -0.26 7.85
CA LEU A 26 13.53 -0.98 8.14
C LEU A 26 13.91 -2.04 7.10
N GLY A 27 12.92 -2.60 6.38
CA GLY A 27 13.11 -3.70 5.44
C GLY A 27 12.27 -3.60 4.17
N GLY A 28 11.65 -2.43 3.91
CA GLY A 28 10.85 -2.23 2.72
C GLY A 28 11.70 -1.99 1.47
N ASN A 29 11.29 -2.57 0.33
CA ASN A 29 11.83 -2.29 -0.99
C ASN A 29 10.98 -1.23 -1.70
N ALA A 30 11.45 0.03 -1.69
CA ALA A 30 10.71 1.16 -2.27
C ALA A 30 10.42 1.02 -3.78
N ASN A 31 11.16 0.18 -4.51
CA ASN A 31 10.96 -0.06 -5.93
C ASN A 31 9.99 -1.22 -6.23
N ALA A 32 9.51 -1.94 -5.22
CA ALA A 32 8.61 -3.08 -5.39
C ALA A 32 7.12 -2.70 -5.57
N GLY A 33 6.81 -1.41 -5.71
CA GLY A 33 5.43 -0.94 -5.87
C GLY A 33 4.56 -1.31 -4.67
N LEU A 34 3.47 -2.04 -4.92
CA LEU A 34 2.56 -2.51 -3.86
C LEU A 34 3.13 -3.67 -3.03
N GLU A 35 4.21 -4.31 -3.49
CA GLU A 35 4.86 -5.44 -2.80
C GLU A 35 6.05 -5.01 -1.95
N VAL A 36 6.00 -3.81 -1.35
CA VAL A 36 7.11 -3.19 -0.60
C VAL A 36 7.73 -4.12 0.46
N LEU A 37 6.97 -5.06 1.03
CA LEU A 37 7.43 -5.93 2.12
C LEU A 37 7.89 -7.33 1.67
N LYS A 38 7.86 -7.66 0.38
CA LYS A 38 8.11 -9.03 -0.10
C LYS A 38 9.51 -9.57 0.20
N ASP A 39 10.51 -8.67 0.20
CA ASP A 39 11.92 -9.01 0.39
C ASP A 39 12.39 -8.75 1.84
N ALA A 40 11.45 -8.56 2.78
CA ALA A 40 11.77 -8.26 4.16
C ALA A 40 12.52 -9.42 4.84
N THR A 41 13.71 -9.14 5.38
CA THR A 41 14.54 -10.15 6.04
C THR A 41 14.04 -10.47 7.45
N ALA A 42 14.40 -11.65 7.97
CA ALA A 42 14.10 -12.01 9.36
C ALA A 42 14.68 -11.00 10.37
N GLN A 43 15.85 -10.42 10.06
CA GLN A 43 16.45 -9.36 10.88
C GLN A 43 15.60 -8.09 10.85
N ALA A 44 15.15 -7.63 9.67
CA ALA A 44 14.27 -6.46 9.57
C ALA A 44 12.94 -6.67 10.30
N ILE A 45 12.39 -7.90 10.29
CA ILE A 45 11.20 -8.26 11.06
C ILE A 45 11.47 -8.17 12.56
N ALA A 46 12.61 -8.67 13.05
CA ALA A 46 12.98 -8.58 14.46
C ALA A 46 13.17 -7.12 14.90
N ASP A 47 13.84 -6.31 14.09
CA ASP A 47 14.10 -4.90 14.37
C ASP A 47 12.79 -4.08 14.35
N ALA A 48 11.87 -4.38 13.42
CA ALA A 48 10.54 -3.77 13.36
C ALA A 48 9.71 -4.07 14.61
N LYS A 49 9.75 -5.31 15.11
CA LYS A 49 9.11 -5.70 16.37
C LYS A 49 9.72 -4.97 17.56
N ALA A 50 11.05 -4.86 17.62
CA ALA A 50 11.73 -4.12 18.68
C ALA A 50 11.40 -2.62 18.65
N LEU A 51 11.33 -2.01 17.46
CA LEU A 51 10.95 -0.61 17.28
C LEU A 51 9.53 -0.33 17.75
N LEU A 52 8.60 -1.24 17.44
CA LEU A 52 7.22 -1.18 17.89
C LEU A 52 7.11 -1.35 19.41
N ALA A 53 7.80 -2.33 19.98
CA ALA A 53 7.83 -2.57 21.43
C ALA A 53 8.43 -1.39 22.21
N ALA A 54 9.38 -0.67 21.62
CA ALA A 54 9.95 0.54 22.19
C ALA A 54 9.03 1.78 22.11
N GLY A 55 7.82 1.64 21.55
CA GLY A 55 6.85 2.74 21.43
C GLY A 55 7.27 3.83 20.43
N LYS A 56 8.21 3.53 19.52
CA LYS A 56 8.77 4.49 18.56
C LYS A 56 7.95 4.62 17.27
N VAL A 57 6.80 3.96 17.19
CA VAL A 57 5.92 3.94 16.02
C VAL A 57 4.55 4.46 16.42
N SER A 58 4.05 5.45 15.69
CA SER A 58 2.72 6.04 15.91
C SER A 58 1.96 6.11 14.60
N VAL A 59 0.70 5.68 14.63
CA VAL A 59 -0.23 5.79 13.50
C VAL A 59 -1.41 6.63 13.97
N LYS A 60 -1.77 7.63 13.18
CA LYS A 60 -2.89 8.54 13.48
C LYS A 60 -3.77 8.69 12.24
N ILE A 61 -5.04 8.99 12.48
CA ILE A 61 -5.97 9.36 11.42
C ILE A 61 -5.74 10.84 11.10
N GLN A 62 -5.60 11.15 9.81
CA GLN A 62 -5.57 12.54 9.35
C GLN A 62 -7.00 13.06 9.29
N GLU A 63 -7.31 14.08 10.09
CA GLU A 63 -8.59 14.79 10.09
C GLU A 63 -8.34 16.30 10.14
N PRO A 64 -9.02 17.11 9.30
CA PRO A 64 -9.91 16.72 8.20
C PRO A 64 -9.13 16.12 7.01
N CYS A 65 -9.78 15.24 6.25
CA CYS A 65 -9.24 14.66 5.02
C CYS A 65 -10.37 14.49 3.99
N ASN A 66 -10.26 15.20 2.87
CA ASN A 66 -11.25 15.16 1.78
C ASN A 66 -10.87 14.17 0.67
N GLU A 67 -9.70 13.53 0.79
CA GLU A 67 -9.12 12.64 -0.20
C GLU A 67 -9.55 11.19 0.07
N ILE A 68 -9.89 10.45 -0.98
CA ILE A 68 -10.25 9.03 -0.88
C ILE A 68 -9.05 8.19 -0.41
N LEU A 69 -7.86 8.54 -0.89
CA LEU A 69 -6.59 7.91 -0.51
C LEU A 69 -5.61 9.01 -0.11
N PHE A 70 -5.21 8.98 1.16
CA PHE A 70 -4.18 9.82 1.73
C PHE A 70 -3.30 8.98 2.66
N SER A 71 -1.99 9.12 2.54
CA SER A 71 -1.05 8.59 3.53
C SER A 71 0.16 9.51 3.65
N ARG A 72 0.59 9.72 4.90
CA ARG A 72 1.78 10.49 5.23
C ARG A 72 2.66 9.67 6.17
N ALA A 73 3.88 9.43 5.74
CA ALA A 73 4.89 8.71 6.53
C ALA A 73 6.03 9.67 6.88
N LYS A 74 6.36 9.78 8.17
CA LYS A 74 7.48 10.57 8.66
C LYS A 74 8.44 9.66 9.42
N VAL A 75 9.72 9.77 9.11
CA VAL A 75 10.81 9.00 9.75
C VAL A 75 11.82 9.96 10.36
N TRP A 76 12.46 9.50 11.43
CA TRP A 76 13.43 10.28 12.19
C TRP A 76 14.75 9.52 12.35
N ASN A 77 15.85 10.28 12.32
CA ASN A 77 17.17 9.82 12.70
C ASN A 77 17.85 10.93 13.53
N GLY A 78 17.79 10.80 14.86
CA GLY A 78 18.14 11.88 15.78
C GLY A 78 17.24 13.09 15.56
N GLU A 79 17.84 14.26 15.31
CA GLU A 79 17.13 15.50 15.02
C GLU A 79 16.67 15.63 13.56
N LYS A 80 17.22 14.80 12.66
CA LYS A 80 16.88 14.82 11.24
C LYS A 80 15.58 14.06 10.99
N TRP A 81 14.80 14.55 10.05
CA TRP A 81 13.58 13.90 9.61
C TRP A 81 13.34 14.04 8.12
N ALA A 82 12.56 13.11 7.58
CA ALA A 82 12.01 13.13 6.24
C ALA A 82 10.53 12.71 6.31
N CYS A 83 9.68 13.33 5.52
CA CYS A 83 8.25 13.08 5.48
C CYS A 83 7.78 13.06 4.02
N VAL A 84 7.04 12.00 3.68
CA VAL A 84 6.52 11.74 2.33
C VAL A 84 5.01 11.65 2.43
N THR A 85 4.30 12.30 1.51
CA THR A 85 2.84 12.27 1.40
C THR A 85 2.44 11.74 0.03
N ILE A 86 1.53 10.76 0.02
CA ILE A 86 0.83 10.26 -1.18
C ILE A 86 -0.65 10.63 -1.13
N VAL A 87 -1.21 10.96 -2.30
CA VAL A 87 -2.63 11.34 -2.46
C VAL A 87 -3.19 10.77 -3.75
N GLY A 88 -4.45 10.31 -3.71
CA GLY A 88 -5.21 9.85 -4.88
C GLY A 88 -4.82 8.46 -5.41
N GLY A 89 -3.59 8.00 -5.16
CA GLY A 89 -3.11 6.67 -5.56
C GLY A 89 -2.05 6.11 -4.62
N HIS A 90 -1.93 4.78 -4.57
CA HIS A 90 -1.03 4.07 -3.64
C HIS A 90 0.46 4.36 -3.86
N THR A 91 0.84 4.83 -5.05
CA THR A 91 2.23 5.14 -5.42
C THR A 91 2.41 6.60 -5.86
N ASN A 92 1.37 7.44 -5.74
CA ASN A 92 1.39 8.81 -6.22
C ASN A 92 1.93 9.76 -5.14
N ILE A 93 3.26 9.97 -5.15
CA ILE A 93 3.93 10.91 -4.24
C ILE A 93 3.63 12.34 -4.69
N VAL A 94 3.03 13.14 -3.80
CA VAL A 94 2.71 14.55 -4.08
C VAL A 94 3.59 15.52 -3.30
N HIS A 95 4.22 15.07 -2.21
CA HIS A 95 5.02 15.95 -1.37
C HIS A 95 6.12 15.18 -0.63
N ILE A 96 7.33 15.73 -0.65
CA ILE A 96 8.48 15.27 0.15
C ILE A 96 9.10 16.48 0.83
N GLU A 97 9.15 16.43 2.16
CA GLU A 97 9.78 17.44 3.00
C GLU A 97 10.83 16.80 3.91
N THR A 98 11.87 17.56 4.20
CA THR A 98 12.93 17.17 5.13
C THR A 98 13.17 18.30 6.13
N HIS A 99 14.00 18.03 7.14
CA HIS A 99 14.50 19.06 8.05
C HIS A 99 15.14 20.29 7.35
N ASN A 100 15.55 20.17 6.08
CA ASN A 100 16.13 21.26 5.28
C ASN A 100 15.12 21.97 4.38
N GLY A 101 13.84 21.59 4.43
CA GLY A 101 12.76 22.14 3.61
C GLY A 101 12.17 21.14 2.61
N VAL A 102 11.34 21.67 1.71
CA VAL A 102 10.62 20.88 0.69
C VAL A 102 11.58 20.45 -0.41
N VAL A 103 11.66 19.15 -0.64
CA VAL A 103 12.48 18.53 -1.70
C VAL A 103 11.67 18.29 -2.96
N PHE A 104 10.39 17.98 -2.78
CA PHE A 104 9.48 17.71 -3.89
C PHE A 104 8.08 18.19 -3.52
N THR A 105 7.44 18.87 -4.45
CA THR A 105 6.00 19.13 -4.37
C THR A 105 5.43 19.05 -5.78
N GLN A 106 4.30 18.39 -5.87
CA GLN A 106 3.45 18.37 -7.05
C GLN A 106 2.06 18.80 -6.59
N GLN A 107 1.34 19.55 -7.42
CA GLN A 107 -0.09 19.63 -7.20
C GLN A 107 -0.65 18.22 -7.25
N ALA A 108 -1.66 17.92 -6.44
CA ALA A 108 -2.45 16.71 -6.59
C ALA A 108 -3.23 16.82 -7.91
N CYS A 109 -2.51 16.82 -9.03
CA CYS A 109 -3.07 16.53 -10.33
C CYS A 109 -3.40 15.06 -10.23
N VAL A 110 -4.70 14.77 -10.12
CA VAL A 110 -5.22 13.49 -10.55
C VAL A 110 -4.70 13.36 -11.97
N ALA A 111 -3.61 12.61 -12.16
CA ALA A 111 -3.26 12.11 -13.47
C ALA A 111 -4.33 11.06 -13.79
N GLU A 112 -5.54 11.53 -14.03
CA GLU A 112 -6.50 10.87 -14.90
C GLU A 112 -5.83 10.89 -16.28
N GLY A 113 -4.87 9.97 -16.50
CA GLY A 113 -4.97 9.27 -17.77
C GLY A 113 -6.40 8.76 -17.80
N GLU A 114 -7.18 9.20 -18.78
CA GLU A 114 -8.61 8.94 -19.00
C GLU A 114 -8.93 7.44 -18.98
N GLN A 115 -8.81 6.83 -17.81
CA GLN A 115 -9.19 5.47 -17.50
C GLN A 115 -10.46 5.64 -16.70
N GLU A 116 -11.58 5.48 -17.40
CA GLU A 116 -12.90 5.44 -16.81
C GLU A 116 -12.85 4.54 -15.57
N SER A 117 -13.38 5.01 -14.43
CA SER A 117 -13.28 4.25 -13.20
C SER A 117 -13.86 2.84 -13.41
N PRO A 118 -13.29 1.77 -12.81
CA PRO A 118 -13.83 0.42 -12.98
C PRO A 118 -15.32 0.33 -12.62
N LEU A 119 -15.79 1.15 -11.68
CA LEU A 119 -17.20 1.25 -11.31
C LEU A 119 -18.05 1.86 -12.42
N THR A 120 -17.54 2.87 -13.13
CA THR A 120 -18.22 3.48 -14.28
C THR A 120 -18.35 2.47 -15.42
N VAL A 121 -17.27 1.75 -15.72
CA VAL A 121 -17.28 0.69 -16.75
C VAL A 121 -18.30 -0.39 -16.36
N LEU A 122 -18.24 -0.89 -15.14
CA LEU A 122 -19.17 -1.92 -14.64
C LEU A 122 -20.63 -1.44 -14.63
N SER A 123 -20.89 -0.16 -14.35
CA SER A 123 -22.25 0.38 -14.34
C SER A 123 -22.95 0.36 -15.70
N ARG A 124 -22.17 0.31 -16.80
CA ARG A 124 -22.66 0.24 -18.18
C ARG A 124 -22.45 -1.15 -18.81
N THR A 125 -21.76 -2.06 -18.12
CA THR A 125 -21.50 -3.43 -18.59
C THR A 125 -22.69 -4.32 -18.22
N THR A 126 -23.22 -5.03 -19.21
CA THR A 126 -24.32 -5.99 -19.03
C THR A 126 -23.82 -7.37 -18.60
N LEU A 127 -24.69 -8.17 -17.98
CA LEU A 127 -24.38 -9.57 -17.65
C LEU A 127 -24.02 -10.41 -18.88
N ALA A 128 -24.65 -10.14 -20.03
CA ALA A 128 -24.36 -10.82 -21.28
C ALA A 128 -22.93 -10.55 -21.77
N GLU A 129 -22.44 -9.31 -21.63
CA GLU A 129 -21.07 -8.93 -21.98
C GLU A 129 -20.05 -9.58 -21.05
N ILE A 130 -20.35 -9.67 -19.75
CA ILE A 130 -19.51 -10.38 -18.78
C ILE A 130 -19.42 -11.87 -19.14
N LEU A 131 -20.55 -12.52 -19.42
CA LEU A 131 -20.57 -13.93 -19.82
C LEU A 131 -19.80 -14.16 -21.13
N LYS A 132 -19.95 -13.27 -22.09
CA LYS A 132 -19.20 -13.33 -23.35
C LYS A 132 -17.69 -13.25 -23.08
N PHE A 133 -17.26 -12.27 -22.29
CA PHE A 133 -15.85 -12.11 -21.94
C PHE A 133 -15.27 -13.36 -21.26
N VAL A 134 -15.96 -13.92 -20.27
CA VAL A 134 -15.49 -15.12 -19.54
C VAL A 134 -15.31 -16.33 -20.46
N ASN A 135 -16.16 -16.47 -21.47
CA ASN A 135 -16.10 -17.59 -22.41
C ASN A 135 -15.08 -17.39 -23.55
N GLU A 136 -14.82 -16.15 -23.96
CA GLU A 136 -13.99 -15.84 -25.13
C GLU A 136 -12.56 -15.40 -24.79
N VAL A 137 -12.31 -14.95 -23.56
CA VAL A 137 -10.98 -14.43 -23.19
C VAL A 137 -9.92 -15.54 -23.25
N PRO A 138 -8.80 -15.33 -23.97
CA PRO A 138 -7.71 -16.30 -23.97
C PRO A 138 -7.17 -16.50 -22.55
N PHE A 139 -7.06 -17.76 -22.13
CA PHE A 139 -6.56 -18.09 -20.79
C PHE A 139 -5.22 -17.42 -20.46
N ALA A 140 -4.32 -17.32 -21.44
CA ALA A 140 -3.02 -16.66 -21.27
C ALA A 140 -3.14 -15.19 -20.82
N ALA A 141 -4.19 -14.47 -21.23
CA ALA A 141 -4.42 -13.07 -20.87
C ALA A 141 -4.89 -12.89 -19.41
N ILE A 142 -5.51 -13.91 -18.82
CA ILE A 142 -6.03 -13.90 -17.45
C ILE A 142 -5.26 -14.80 -16.49
N ARG A 143 -4.18 -15.45 -16.95
CA ARG A 143 -3.39 -16.41 -16.17
C ARG A 143 -2.84 -15.81 -14.88
N PHE A 144 -2.52 -14.51 -14.88
CA PHE A 144 -2.00 -13.79 -13.72
C PHE A 144 -2.96 -13.80 -12.51
N ILE A 145 -4.27 -13.99 -12.73
CA ILE A 145 -5.27 -14.08 -11.64
C ILE A 145 -4.96 -15.28 -10.72
N LEU A 146 -4.37 -16.35 -11.26
CA LEU A 146 -3.97 -17.51 -10.46
C LEU A 146 -2.85 -17.19 -9.46
N ASP A 147 -2.02 -16.19 -9.73
CA ASP A 147 -0.99 -15.78 -8.79
C ASP A 147 -1.60 -15.10 -7.57
N SER A 148 -2.64 -14.29 -7.76
CA SER A 148 -3.45 -13.77 -6.65
C SER A 148 -4.11 -14.88 -5.84
N ALA A 149 -4.57 -15.97 -6.48
CA ALA A 149 -5.13 -17.11 -5.78
C ALA A 149 -4.09 -17.82 -4.89
N LYS A 150 -2.87 -18.05 -5.41
CA LYS A 150 -1.76 -18.63 -4.61
C LYS A 150 -1.42 -17.74 -3.41
N LEU A 151 -1.31 -16.43 -3.64
CA LEU A 151 -0.95 -15.46 -2.61
C LEU A 151 -2.02 -15.43 -1.51
N ASN A 152 -3.30 -15.35 -1.89
CA ASN A 152 -4.41 -15.37 -0.93
C ASN A 152 -4.52 -16.70 -0.18
N CYS A 153 -4.26 -17.83 -0.83
CA CYS A 153 -4.22 -19.13 -0.16
C CYS A 153 -3.09 -19.22 0.87
N ALA A 154 -1.89 -18.74 0.53
CA ALA A 154 -0.77 -18.70 1.47
C ALA A 154 -1.09 -17.81 2.69
N LEU A 155 -1.62 -16.60 2.45
CA LEU A 155 -2.06 -15.69 3.52
C LEU A 155 -3.14 -16.34 4.42
N SER A 156 -4.07 -17.10 3.85
CA SER A 156 -5.11 -17.79 4.60
C SER A 156 -4.60 -18.96 5.45
N GLN A 157 -3.44 -19.53 5.15
CA GLN A 157 -2.83 -20.62 5.94
C GLN A 157 -1.99 -20.10 7.09
N GLU A 158 -1.43 -18.88 6.96
CA GLU A 158 -0.70 -18.20 8.03
C GLU A 158 -1.61 -17.49 9.06
N GLY A 159 -2.92 -17.44 8.80
CA GLY A 159 -3.94 -16.75 9.61
C GLY A 159 -4.81 -17.68 10.45
#